data_AF-A0A415R2Q1-F1
#
_entry.id   AF-A0A415R2Q1-F1
#
_cell.length_a   1.000
_cell.length_b   1.000
_cell.length_c   1.000
_cell.angle_alpha   90.00
_cell.angle_beta   90.00
_cell.angle_gamma   90.00
#
_symmetry.space_group_name_H-M   'P 1'
#
loop_
_entity.id
_entity.type
_entity.pdbx_description
1 polymer ?
#
loop_
_entity_poly.entity_id
_entity_poly.type
_entity_poly.pdbx_seq_one_letter_code
_entity_poly.pdbx_strand_id
1 'polypeptide(L)'
;MKMKKVLITMLAALSFASICSAADTSAKSVVPTAEQVAAAQEAAEKSKIATAATAEKEKQAFFKHVEGKTISVSYDSGFKFNIDYPEVGVLRWTPTTGLSLAPSDNEEYEVAEVGKDVYQVNWIEQKGVVISQVINFKTHKVFAYMTWNKEGERGNRASIFHRGTFTIHEANK
;
A
#
# COMPACT_ATOMS: atom_id res chain seq x y z
N MET A 1 -40.91 -12.10 6.44
CA MET A 1 -39.48 -11.75 6.61
C MET A 1 -38.58 -12.82 5.97
N LYS A 2 -38.41 -12.83 4.65
CA LYS A 2 -37.54 -13.80 3.92
C LYS A 2 -36.88 -13.25 2.62
N MET A 3 -36.97 -11.95 2.34
CA MET A 3 -36.46 -11.37 1.06
C MET A 3 -35.10 -10.66 1.17
N LYS A 4 -34.50 -10.50 2.36
CA LYS A 4 -33.23 -9.76 2.50
C LYS A 4 -31.96 -10.58 2.20
N LYS A 5 -31.96 -11.91 2.33
CA LYS A 5 -30.77 -12.74 2.07
C LYS A 5 -30.49 -12.98 0.59
N VAL A 6 -31.52 -13.03 -0.26
CA VAL A 6 -31.35 -13.33 -1.70
C VAL A 6 -30.71 -12.14 -2.44
N LEU A 7 -31.04 -10.91 -2.06
CA LEU A 7 -30.52 -9.71 -2.72
C LEU A 7 -29.03 -9.45 -2.44
N ILE A 8 -28.55 -9.80 -1.25
CA ILE A 8 -27.13 -9.66 -0.87
C ILE A 8 -26.26 -10.67 -1.63
N THR A 9 -26.81 -11.85 -1.95
CA THR A 9 -26.06 -12.90 -2.65
C THR A 9 -25.89 -12.58 -4.15
N MET A 10 -26.86 -11.91 -4.78
CA MET A 10 -26.73 -11.47 -6.19
C MET A 10 -25.75 -10.29 -6.37
N LEU A 11 -25.62 -9.40 -5.38
CA LEU A 11 -24.78 -8.21 -5.53
C LEU A 11 -23.27 -8.51 -5.50
N ALA A 12 -22.86 -9.59 -4.83
CA ALA A 12 -21.46 -10.04 -4.81
C ALA A 12 -21.04 -10.81 -6.08
N ALA A 13 -22.00 -11.39 -6.81
CA ALA A 13 -21.72 -12.10 -8.06
C ALA A 13 -21.50 -11.15 -9.26
N LEU A 14 -22.03 -9.91 -9.21
CA LEU A 14 -21.87 -8.95 -10.30
C LEU A 14 -20.52 -8.21 -10.30
N SER A 15 -19.77 -8.18 -9.20
CA SER A 15 -18.49 -7.44 -9.16
C SER A 15 -17.26 -8.25 -9.61
N PHE A 16 -17.39 -9.57 -9.84
CA PHE A 16 -16.27 -10.43 -10.24
C PHE A 16 -16.29 -10.88 -11.71
N ALA A 17 -17.34 -10.61 -12.47
CA ALA A 17 -17.38 -10.93 -13.90
C ALA A 17 -16.67 -9.91 -14.81
N SER A 18 -16.17 -8.78 -14.28
CA SER A 18 -15.65 -7.69 -15.12
C SER A 18 -14.13 -7.69 -15.37
N ILE A 19 -13.36 -8.67 -14.87
CA ILE A 19 -11.89 -8.65 -15.02
C ILE A 19 -11.37 -9.57 -16.15
N CYS A 20 -12.20 -10.44 -16.72
CA CYS A 20 -11.83 -11.21 -17.91
C CYS A 20 -12.81 -10.95 -19.07
N SER A 21 -12.71 -9.77 -19.69
CA SER A 21 -13.30 -9.53 -21.01
C SER A 21 -12.50 -8.44 -21.74
N ALA A 22 -11.25 -8.74 -22.08
CA ALA A 22 -10.63 -8.12 -23.24
C ALA A 22 -10.88 -9.05 -24.44
N ALA A 23 -11.63 -8.52 -25.40
CA ALA A 23 -11.88 -9.06 -26.75
C ALA A 23 -12.62 -10.42 -26.86
N ASP A 24 -13.95 -10.38 -26.98
CA ASP A 24 -14.68 -11.07 -28.06
C ASP A 24 -16.18 -10.74 -28.01
N THR A 25 -16.70 -10.10 -29.05
CA THR A 25 -18.08 -9.59 -29.16
C THR A 25 -19.13 -10.66 -29.51
N SER A 26 -18.93 -11.94 -29.14
CA SER A 26 -19.93 -12.99 -29.37
C SER A 26 -20.12 -13.97 -28.20
N ALA A 27 -19.82 -13.59 -26.96
CA ALA A 27 -20.06 -14.47 -25.82
C ALA A 27 -21.57 -14.50 -25.44
N LYS A 28 -22.22 -15.63 -25.70
CA LYS A 28 -23.52 -15.98 -25.13
C LYS A 28 -23.42 -15.82 -23.60
N SER A 29 -24.36 -15.11 -22.98
CA SER A 29 -24.41 -14.95 -21.52
C SER A 29 -24.56 -16.33 -20.86
N VAL A 30 -23.44 -16.89 -20.37
CA VAL A 30 -23.43 -18.10 -19.55
C VAL A 30 -23.43 -17.63 -18.11
N VAL A 31 -24.55 -17.84 -17.41
CA VAL A 31 -24.63 -17.61 -15.97
C VAL A 31 -23.79 -18.71 -15.29
N PRO A 32 -22.80 -18.37 -14.45
CA PRO A 32 -21.97 -19.36 -13.78
C PRO A 32 -22.81 -20.24 -12.86
N THR A 33 -22.49 -21.54 -12.80
CA THR A 33 -23.18 -22.49 -11.91
C THR A 33 -22.84 -22.21 -10.44
N ALA A 34 -23.67 -22.67 -9.52
CA ALA A 34 -23.41 -22.54 -8.08
C ALA A 34 -22.06 -23.17 -7.67
N GLU A 35 -21.64 -24.23 -8.35
CA GLU A 35 -20.34 -24.89 -8.16
C GLU A 35 -19.17 -24.01 -8.62
N GLN A 36 -19.31 -23.33 -9.78
CA GLN A 36 -18.31 -22.37 -10.27
C GLN A 36 -18.19 -21.14 -9.37
N VAL A 37 -19.31 -20.66 -8.80
CA VAL A 37 -19.30 -19.56 -7.82
C VAL A 37 -18.61 -19.98 -6.52
N ALA A 38 -18.91 -21.17 -5.99
CA ALA A 38 -18.28 -21.69 -4.79
C ALA A 38 -16.77 -21.90 -4.95
N ALA A 39 -16.34 -22.45 -6.09
CA ALA A 39 -14.93 -22.65 -6.41
C ALA A 39 -14.17 -21.31 -6.53
N ALA A 40 -14.78 -20.29 -7.14
CA ALA A 40 -14.19 -18.94 -7.23
C ALA A 40 -14.05 -18.28 -5.85
N GLN A 41 -15.03 -18.47 -4.96
CA GLN A 41 -14.97 -17.95 -3.58
C GLN A 41 -13.88 -18.65 -2.76
N GLU A 42 -13.75 -19.97 -2.87
CA GLU A 42 -12.70 -20.72 -2.19
C GLU A 42 -11.30 -20.36 -2.72
N ALA A 43 -11.15 -20.17 -4.03
CA ALA A 43 -9.91 -19.73 -4.65
C ALA A 43 -9.54 -18.31 -4.21
N ALA A 44 -10.50 -17.39 -4.14
CA ALA A 44 -10.28 -16.03 -3.63
C ALA A 44 -9.87 -16.05 -2.16
N GLU A 45 -10.46 -16.90 -1.34
CA GLU A 45 -10.11 -17.00 0.08
C GLU A 45 -8.72 -17.61 0.30
N LYS A 46 -8.38 -18.70 -0.43
CA LYS A 46 -7.02 -19.25 -0.44
C LYS A 46 -6.00 -18.23 -0.95
N SER A 47 -6.34 -17.46 -1.97
CA SER A 47 -5.49 -16.39 -2.50
C SER A 47 -5.25 -15.32 -1.45
N LYS A 48 -6.26 -14.87 -0.70
CA LYS A 48 -6.08 -13.90 0.38
C LYS A 48 -5.14 -14.41 1.46
N ILE A 49 -5.28 -15.67 1.88
CA ILE A 49 -4.43 -16.27 2.91
C ILE A 49 -2.98 -16.39 2.43
N ALA A 50 -2.76 -16.83 1.19
CA ALA A 50 -1.41 -16.92 0.60
C ALA A 50 -0.77 -15.53 0.44
N THR A 51 -1.54 -14.53 0.03
CA THR A 51 -1.10 -13.13 -0.05
C THR A 51 -0.77 -12.57 1.33
N ALA A 52 -1.57 -12.84 2.36
CA ALA A 52 -1.32 -12.38 3.72
C ALA A 52 -0.06 -13.01 4.34
N ALA A 53 0.16 -14.32 4.15
CA ALA A 53 1.36 -14.98 4.63
C ALA A 53 2.64 -14.47 3.91
N THR A 54 2.52 -14.14 2.62
CA THR A 54 3.61 -13.52 1.86
C THR A 54 3.89 -12.11 2.37
N ALA A 55 2.86 -11.29 2.55
CA ALA A 55 2.98 -9.92 3.06
C ALA A 55 3.62 -9.88 4.47
N GLU A 56 3.22 -10.78 5.37
CA GLU A 56 3.82 -10.86 6.70
C GLU A 56 5.31 -11.24 6.64
N LYS A 57 5.66 -12.20 5.79
CA LYS A 57 7.06 -12.58 5.58
C LYS A 57 7.88 -11.41 5.00
N GLU A 58 7.32 -10.65 4.07
CA GLU A 58 7.96 -9.46 3.50
C GLU A 58 8.12 -8.34 4.53
N LYS A 59 7.11 -8.08 5.37
CA LYS A 59 7.20 -7.15 6.51
C LYS A 59 8.32 -7.54 7.45
N GLN A 60 8.40 -8.82 7.85
CA GLN A 60 9.48 -9.28 8.73
C GLN A 60 10.87 -9.17 8.07
N ALA A 61 11.00 -9.52 6.79
CA ALA A 61 12.26 -9.43 6.07
C ALA A 61 12.72 -7.97 5.92
N PHE A 62 11.80 -7.08 5.58
CA PHE A 62 12.06 -5.65 5.51
C PHE A 62 12.39 -5.08 6.89
N PHE A 63 11.63 -5.43 7.93
CA PHE A 63 11.88 -4.97 9.30
C PHE A 63 13.29 -5.32 9.77
N LYS A 64 13.77 -6.55 9.54
CA LYS A 64 15.17 -6.94 9.85
C LYS A 64 16.20 -6.08 9.12
N HIS A 65 15.85 -5.51 7.98
CA HIS A 65 16.74 -4.61 7.24
C HIS A 65 16.84 -3.23 7.92
N VAL A 66 15.77 -2.77 8.57
CA VAL A 66 15.62 -1.40 9.08
C VAL A 66 15.56 -1.30 10.60
N GLU A 67 15.46 -2.42 11.32
CA GLU A 67 15.37 -2.46 12.78
C GLU A 67 16.58 -1.77 13.42
N GLY A 68 16.32 -0.95 14.44
CA GLY A 68 17.35 -0.18 15.13
C GLY A 68 18.00 0.93 14.29
N LYS A 69 17.46 1.26 13.12
CA LYS A 69 17.98 2.32 12.23
C LYS A 69 16.95 3.42 12.02
N THR A 70 17.46 4.64 11.85
CA THR A 70 16.72 5.79 11.35
C THR A 70 17.09 6.03 9.89
N ILE A 71 16.07 6.09 9.02
CA ILE A 71 16.23 6.44 7.62
C ILE A 71 15.94 7.93 7.46
N SER A 72 16.98 8.75 7.27
CA SER A 72 16.85 10.18 7.03
C SER A 72 16.68 10.47 5.55
N VAL A 73 15.45 10.74 5.13
CA VAL A 73 15.07 11.03 3.75
C VAL A 73 15.15 12.52 3.46
N SER A 74 15.73 12.88 2.31
CA SER A 74 15.71 14.23 1.76
C SER A 74 15.19 14.21 0.32
N TYR A 75 14.05 14.84 0.10
CA TYR A 75 13.45 14.99 -1.22
C TYR A 75 13.83 16.31 -1.89
N ASP A 76 13.94 16.30 -3.22
CA ASP A 76 14.27 17.45 -4.06
C ASP A 76 13.21 18.57 -3.95
N SER A 77 11.99 18.23 -3.54
CA SER A 77 10.92 19.20 -3.23
C SER A 77 11.14 19.96 -1.93
N GLY A 78 12.24 19.70 -1.21
CA GLY A 78 12.59 20.34 0.06
C GLY A 78 12.09 19.62 1.31
N PHE A 79 11.14 18.69 1.18
CA PHE A 79 10.65 17.87 2.29
C PHE A 79 11.73 16.94 2.82
N LYS A 80 11.86 16.87 4.15
CA LYS A 80 12.81 15.98 4.82
C LYS A 80 12.16 15.34 6.04
N PHE A 81 12.44 14.05 6.21
CA PHE A 81 11.85 13.23 7.26
C PHE A 81 12.88 12.24 7.79
N ASN A 82 12.83 11.96 9.08
CA ASN A 82 13.40 10.76 9.67
C ASN A 82 12.30 9.70 9.71
N ILE A 83 12.59 8.48 9.28
CA ILE A 83 11.66 7.35 9.32
C ILE A 83 12.31 6.26 10.16
N ASP A 84 11.64 5.90 11.24
CA ASP A 84 12.00 4.81 12.13
C ASP A 84 10.98 3.67 11.98
N TYR A 85 11.41 2.45 12.22
CA TYR A 85 10.54 1.27 12.23
C TYR A 85 10.62 0.64 13.61
N PRO A 86 9.76 1.05 14.56
CA PRO A 86 9.85 0.59 15.95
C PRO A 86 9.48 -0.88 16.13
N GLU A 87 8.60 -1.41 15.27
CA GLU A 87 8.20 -2.82 15.26
C GLU A 87 7.76 -3.25 13.86
N VAL A 88 7.56 -4.57 13.66
CA VAL A 88 7.09 -5.12 12.38
C VAL A 88 5.74 -4.51 12.03
N GLY A 89 5.62 -3.96 10.82
CA GLY A 89 4.36 -3.38 10.32
C GLY A 89 4.05 -1.97 10.82
N VAL A 90 4.87 -1.38 11.70
CA VAL A 90 4.71 0.02 12.16
C VAL A 90 5.90 0.86 11.72
N LEU A 91 5.63 2.03 11.16
CA LEU A 91 6.61 3.06 10.90
C LEU A 91 6.29 4.29 11.73
N ARG A 92 7.32 5.06 12.07
CA ARG A 92 7.21 6.39 12.65
C ARG A 92 7.93 7.37 11.75
N TRP A 93 7.24 8.40 11.29
CA TRP A 93 7.88 9.47 10.53
C TRP A 93 7.99 10.72 11.40
N THR A 94 9.09 11.46 11.25
CA THR A 94 9.36 12.71 11.97
C THR A 94 9.84 13.76 10.97
N PRO A 95 9.10 14.85 10.74
CA PRO A 95 9.54 15.89 9.84
C PRO A 95 10.75 16.63 10.43
N THR A 96 11.76 16.87 9.61
CA THR A 96 12.98 17.59 10.03
C THR A 96 13.08 18.97 9.39
N THR A 97 11.99 19.43 8.79
CA THR A 97 11.82 20.76 8.16
C THR A 97 10.45 21.31 8.52
N GLY A 98 10.30 22.64 8.50
CA GLY A 98 9.02 23.31 8.74
C GLY A 98 8.01 23.22 7.58
N LEU A 99 8.29 22.41 6.55
CA LEU A 99 7.38 22.21 5.41
C LEU A 99 6.25 21.23 5.71
N SER A 100 6.45 20.32 6.66
CA SER A 100 5.37 19.48 7.18
C SER A 100 4.54 20.28 8.18
N LEU A 101 3.22 20.32 7.95
CA LEU A 101 2.27 20.95 8.87
C LEU A 101 1.82 20.00 9.99
N ALA A 102 2.12 18.71 9.87
CA ALA A 102 1.82 17.70 10.88
C ALA A 102 3.09 17.35 11.68
N PRO A 103 2.95 17.07 13.00
CA PRO A 103 4.05 16.58 13.83
C PRO A 103 4.44 15.15 13.43
N SER A 104 5.36 14.51 14.17
CA SER A 104 5.63 13.07 14.01
C SER A 104 4.42 12.22 14.36
N ASP A 105 4.24 11.09 13.67
CA ASP A 105 3.21 10.09 13.99
C ASP A 105 3.62 8.66 13.64
N ASN A 106 2.89 7.68 14.19
CA ASN A 106 3.03 6.25 13.90
C ASN A 106 1.97 5.79 12.91
N GLU A 107 2.35 4.98 11.94
CA GLU A 107 1.45 4.49 10.90
C GLU A 107 1.68 3.00 10.63
N GLU A 108 0.61 2.28 10.31
CA GLU A 108 0.72 0.93 9.76
C GLU A 108 1.21 1.00 8.32
N TYR A 109 2.16 0.14 7.96
CA TYR A 109 2.68 0.07 6.60
C TYR A 109 2.50 -1.31 5.97
N GLU A 110 2.39 -1.29 4.65
CA GLU A 110 2.53 -2.44 3.77
C GLU A 110 3.85 -2.34 3.02
N VAL A 111 4.51 -3.48 2.81
CA VAL A 111 5.78 -3.53 2.08
C VAL A 111 5.82 -4.72 1.14
N ALA A 112 6.46 -4.52 -0.02
CA ALA A 112 6.82 -5.57 -0.96
C ALA A 112 8.25 -5.37 -1.45
N GLU A 113 8.99 -6.46 -1.64
CA GLU A 113 10.29 -6.39 -2.32
C GLU A 113 10.06 -6.38 -3.83
N VAL A 114 10.35 -5.25 -4.49
CA VAL A 114 10.15 -5.07 -5.94
C VAL A 114 11.40 -5.30 -6.77
N GLY A 115 12.50 -5.65 -6.09
CA GLY A 115 13.78 -6.03 -6.66
C GLY A 115 14.78 -6.22 -5.51
N LYS A 116 15.89 -6.91 -5.76
CA LYS A 116 16.87 -7.19 -4.69
C LYS A 116 17.30 -5.89 -3.98
N ASP A 117 17.04 -5.81 -2.68
CA ASP A 117 17.30 -4.64 -1.81
C ASP A 117 16.56 -3.34 -2.25
N VAL A 118 15.43 -3.50 -2.93
CA VAL A 118 14.53 -2.43 -3.37
C VAL A 118 13.13 -2.74 -2.88
N TYR A 119 12.60 -1.87 -2.03
CA TYR A 119 11.32 -2.10 -1.37
C TYR A 119 10.33 -1.01 -1.75
N GLN A 120 9.08 -1.41 -1.97
CA GLN A 120 7.96 -0.49 -2.03
C GLN A 120 7.25 -0.50 -0.67
N VAL A 121 7.23 0.63 0.01
CA VAL A 121 6.59 0.83 1.33
C VAL A 121 5.40 1.76 1.15
N ASN A 122 4.25 1.39 1.68
CA ASN A 122 3.01 2.15 1.54
C ASN A 122 2.36 2.35 2.91
N TRP A 123 1.85 3.54 3.17
CA TRP A 123 1.06 3.81 4.36
C TRP A 123 0.02 4.90 4.08
N ILE A 124 -0.96 4.99 4.98
CA ILE A 124 -1.99 6.02 4.98
C ILE A 124 -1.91 6.72 6.32
N GLU A 125 -1.69 8.03 6.30
CA GLU A 125 -1.74 8.83 7.52
C GLU A 125 -3.17 9.05 7.98
N GLN A 126 -3.37 9.31 9.28
CA GLN A 126 -4.69 9.52 9.89
C GLN A 126 -5.59 10.52 9.14
N LYS A 127 -5.00 11.56 8.53
CA LYS A 127 -5.73 12.60 7.77
C LYS A 127 -6.06 12.20 6.32
N GLY A 128 -5.80 10.95 5.93
CA GLY A 128 -6.02 10.43 4.59
C GLY A 128 -4.94 10.84 3.58
N VAL A 129 -3.76 11.27 4.06
CA VAL A 129 -2.58 11.39 3.20
C VAL A 129 -2.11 9.97 2.87
N VAL A 130 -1.88 9.66 1.60
CA VAL A 130 -1.41 8.34 1.18
C VAL A 130 -0.03 8.48 0.58
N ILE A 131 0.89 7.64 1.04
CA ILE A 131 2.27 7.62 0.58
C ILE A 131 2.57 6.24 0.02
N SER A 132 3.12 6.21 -1.20
CA SER A 132 3.72 5.04 -1.82
C SER A 132 5.19 5.36 -2.12
N GLN A 133 6.09 4.81 -1.32
CA GLN A 133 7.53 5.05 -1.39
C GLN A 133 8.25 3.85 -1.98
N VAL A 134 9.20 4.09 -2.88
CA VAL A 134 10.20 3.09 -3.30
C VAL A 134 11.54 3.49 -2.73
N ILE A 135 12.12 2.62 -1.91
CA ILE A 135 13.44 2.80 -1.30
C ILE A 135 14.42 1.80 -1.89
N ASN A 136 15.55 2.29 -2.40
CA ASN A 136 16.59 1.48 -3.02
C ASN A 136 17.88 1.56 -2.18
N PHE A 137 18.15 0.51 -1.41
CA PHE A 137 19.29 0.44 -0.49
C PHE A 137 20.65 0.30 -1.19
N LYS A 138 20.68 -0.07 -2.48
CA LYS A 138 21.93 -0.13 -3.25
C LYS A 138 22.41 1.23 -3.72
N THR A 139 21.46 2.09 -4.09
CA THR A 139 21.75 3.39 -4.73
C THR A 139 21.50 4.58 -3.81
N HIS A 140 20.93 4.34 -2.63
CA HIS A 140 20.46 5.36 -1.70
C HIS A 140 19.50 6.38 -2.33
N LYS A 141 18.70 5.92 -3.30
CA LYS A 141 17.66 6.69 -3.96
C LYS A 141 16.31 6.32 -3.38
N VAL A 142 15.45 7.33 -3.30
CA VAL A 142 14.08 7.20 -2.84
C VAL A 142 13.14 7.99 -3.73
N PHE A 143 12.00 7.38 -4.04
CA PHE A 143 10.91 7.99 -4.78
C PHE A 143 9.65 7.84 -3.94
N ALA A 144 8.78 8.85 -3.92
CA ALA A 144 7.51 8.72 -3.21
C ALA A 144 6.39 9.42 -3.96
N TYR A 145 5.29 8.74 -4.17
CA TYR A 145 4.04 9.35 -4.60
C TYR A 145 3.20 9.64 -3.37
N MET A 146 2.98 10.92 -3.08
CA MET A 146 2.18 11.38 -1.96
C MET A 146 0.92 12.04 -2.46
N THR A 147 -0.22 11.72 -1.86
CA THR A 147 -1.52 12.29 -2.23
C THR A 147 -2.31 12.68 -0.99
N TRP A 148 -3.12 13.73 -1.09
CA TRP A 148 -3.97 14.22 0.01
C TRP A 148 -5.30 14.75 -0.53
N ASN A 149 -6.28 14.91 0.36
CA ASN A 149 -7.59 15.42 -0.01
C ASN A 149 -7.50 16.88 -0.44
N LYS A 150 -8.02 17.19 -1.63
CA LYS A 150 -8.17 18.55 -2.16
C LYS A 150 -9.37 18.60 -3.09
N GLU A 151 -10.47 19.19 -2.60
CA GLU A 151 -11.69 19.35 -3.37
C GLU A 151 -11.44 20.21 -4.62
N GLY A 152 -12.10 19.86 -5.73
CA GLY A 152 -11.96 20.55 -7.01
C GLY A 152 -10.80 20.05 -7.89
N GLU A 153 -9.90 19.21 -7.36
CA GLU A 153 -8.91 18.50 -8.17
C GLU A 153 -9.48 17.18 -8.74
N ARG A 154 -8.75 16.57 -9.68
CA ARG A 154 -9.11 15.26 -10.23
C ARG A 154 -9.27 14.22 -9.11
N GLY A 155 -10.48 13.66 -8.98
CA GLY A 155 -10.79 12.68 -7.94
C GLY A 155 -10.78 13.25 -6.53
N ASN A 156 -10.85 14.59 -6.36
CA ASN A 156 -10.73 15.30 -5.09
C ASN A 156 -9.40 15.03 -4.35
N ARG A 157 -8.33 14.76 -5.12
CA ARG A 157 -6.99 14.48 -4.61
C ARG A 157 -5.98 15.40 -5.25
N ALA A 158 -5.16 16.03 -4.41
CA ALA A 158 -3.90 16.59 -4.85
C ALA A 158 -2.79 15.53 -4.75
N SER A 159 -1.71 15.75 -5.49
CA SER A 159 -0.58 14.83 -5.52
C SER A 159 0.74 15.56 -5.69
N ILE A 160 1.80 14.92 -5.24
CA ILE A 160 3.18 15.26 -5.58
C ILE A 160 3.97 13.97 -5.77
N PHE A 161 4.88 13.98 -6.73
CA PHE A 161 5.84 12.90 -6.92
C PHE A 161 7.23 13.36 -6.49
N HIS A 162 7.67 12.86 -5.34
CA HIS A 162 8.97 13.13 -4.78
C HIS A 162 10.05 12.26 -5.42
N ARG A 163 11.23 12.87 -5.58
CA ARG A 163 12.50 12.21 -5.85
C ARG A 163 13.49 12.67 -4.79
N GLY A 164 14.43 11.81 -4.41
CA GLY A 164 15.39 12.18 -3.40
C GLY A 164 16.43 11.11 -3.11
N THR A 165 17.09 11.31 -1.99
CA THR A 165 18.08 10.39 -1.42
C THR A 165 17.79 10.15 0.05
N PHE A 166 18.43 9.14 0.62
CA PHE A 166 18.39 8.92 2.06
C PHE A 166 19.75 8.52 2.61
N THR A 167 19.93 8.75 3.90
CA THR A 167 21.03 8.21 4.70
C THR A 167 20.47 7.33 5.81
N ILE A 168 21.29 6.41 6.31
CA ILE A 168 20.92 5.50 7.39
C ILE A 168 21.79 5.84 8.60
N HIS A 169 21.16 5.94 9.75
CA HIS A 169 21.80 6.18 11.04
C HIS A 169 21.34 5.11 12.03
N GLU A 170 22.14 4.82 13.05
CA GLU A 170 21.65 4.07 14.19
C GLU A 170 20.56 4.88 14.90
N ALA A 171 19.47 4.23 15.31
CA ALA A 171 18.41 4.89 16.05
C ALA A 171 18.97 5.39 17.38
N ASN A 172 18.79 6.67 17.69
CA ASN A 172 19.14 7.22 18.99
C ASN A 172 18.26 6.56 20.06
N LYS A 173 18.86 5.67 20.86
CA LYS A 173 18.22 5.05 22.03
C LYS A 173 18.07 6.02 23.18
#